data_AF-A0A5C9C8H6-F1
#
_entry.id   AF-A0A5C9C8H6-F1
#
_cell.length_a   1.000
_cell.length_b   1.000
_cell.length_c   1.000
_cell.angle_alpha   90.00
_cell.angle_beta   90.00
_cell.angle_gamma   90.00
#
_symmetry.space_group_name_H-M   'P 1'
#
loop_
_entity.id
_entity.type
_entity.pdbx_description
1 polymer ?
#
loop_
_entity_poly.entity_id
_entity_poly.type
_entity_poly.pdbx_seq_one_letter_code
_entity_poly.pdbx_strand_id
1 'polypeptide(L)'
;MKLQLTKPIAFIDLETTGVNISNDRIVEIAIVKIAPDGTKQVKRKLINPLMPIPAGSTEVHGITDEMVKDAPSFKQVANEIKQFIENCDMGGYNSNRFDVPMLIEEFLRSGIEFSVDGRKLVDVQKVFHMMEQRTLSAAYKFYCDNVTLK
;
A
#
# COMPACT_ATOMS: atom_id res chain seq x y z
N MET A 1 -11.87 10.21 15.27
CA MET A 1 -13.07 9.81 14.48
C MET A 1 -12.90 8.35 14.08
N LYS A 2 -13.89 7.48 14.28
CA LYS A 2 -13.84 6.10 13.72
C LYS A 2 -14.22 6.14 12.24
N LEU A 3 -13.52 5.38 11.40
CA LEU A 3 -13.88 5.22 9.99
C LEU A 3 -15.27 4.57 9.90
N GLN A 4 -16.18 5.15 9.11
CA GLN A 4 -17.46 4.53 8.83
C GLN A 4 -17.32 3.61 7.62
N LEU A 5 -17.24 2.30 7.88
CA LEU A 5 -16.96 1.29 6.87
C LEU A 5 -18.14 0.31 6.76
N THR A 6 -18.49 -0.09 5.54
CA THR A 6 -19.47 -1.15 5.29
C THR A 6 -18.82 -2.51 5.00
N LYS A 7 -17.53 -2.51 4.68
CA LYS A 7 -16.67 -3.69 4.57
C LYS A 7 -15.27 -3.36 5.13
N PRO A 8 -14.47 -4.36 5.53
CA PRO A 8 -13.10 -4.11 5.96
C PRO A 8 -12.30 -3.40 4.88
N ILE A 9 -11.29 -2.64 5.27
CA ILE A 9 -10.29 -2.06 4.36
C ILE A 9 -8.91 -2.56 4.74
N ALA A 10 -8.13 -2.99 3.75
CA ALA A 10 -6.73 -3.38 3.89
C ALA A 10 -5.85 -2.26 3.33
N PHE A 11 -5.17 -1.55 4.21
CA PHE A 11 -4.14 -0.59 3.84
C PHE A 11 -2.84 -1.34 3.57
N ILE A 12 -2.31 -1.21 2.35
CA ILE A 12 -1.11 -1.90 1.89
C ILE A 12 0.00 -0.88 1.63
N ASP A 13 1.20 -1.29 2.00
CA ASP A 13 2.45 -0.58 1.76
C ASP A 13 3.50 -1.63 1.40
N LEU A 14 4.19 -1.43 0.28
CA LEU A 14 5.17 -2.36 -0.27
C LEU A 14 6.55 -1.71 -0.37
N GLU A 15 7.56 -2.50 0.01
CA GLU A 15 8.93 -2.24 -0.42
C GLU A 15 9.29 -3.22 -1.51
N THR A 16 10.05 -2.75 -2.50
CA THR A 16 10.29 -3.49 -3.75
C THR A 16 11.72 -3.35 -4.25
N THR A 17 12.14 -4.25 -5.12
CA THR A 17 13.45 -4.16 -5.78
C THR A 17 13.57 -2.94 -6.71
N GLY A 18 12.46 -2.31 -7.09
CA GLY A 18 12.40 -1.14 -7.97
C GLY A 18 10.96 -0.78 -8.32
N VAL A 19 10.78 0.19 -9.22
CA VAL A 19 9.44 0.76 -9.52
C VAL A 19 8.75 0.16 -10.75
N ASN A 20 9.39 -0.77 -11.45
CA ASN A 20 8.84 -1.39 -12.66
C ASN A 20 7.95 -2.58 -12.30
N ILE A 21 6.64 -2.38 -12.32
CA ILE A 21 5.62 -3.41 -12.01
C ILE A 21 5.89 -4.74 -12.74
N SER A 22 6.29 -4.71 -14.01
CA SER A 22 6.48 -5.93 -14.82
C SER A 22 7.76 -6.71 -14.53
N ASN A 23 8.73 -6.14 -13.80
CA ASN A 23 10.04 -6.77 -13.63
C ASN A 23 10.45 -6.89 -12.16
N ASP A 24 10.20 -5.82 -11.40
CA ASP A 24 10.55 -5.73 -9.99
C ASP A 24 9.67 -6.60 -9.12
N ARG A 25 10.16 -6.84 -7.90
CA ARG A 25 9.60 -7.81 -6.96
C ARG A 25 9.37 -7.19 -5.60
N ILE A 26 8.41 -7.71 -4.86
CA ILE A 26 8.15 -7.31 -3.48
C ILE A 26 9.26 -7.87 -2.57
N VAL A 27 9.84 -7.01 -1.73
CA VAL A 27 10.81 -7.38 -0.68
C VAL A 27 10.21 -7.26 0.72
N GLU A 28 9.20 -6.42 0.90
CA GLU A 28 8.38 -6.37 2.10
C GLU A 28 6.93 -6.08 1.75
N ILE A 29 6.00 -6.71 2.47
CA ILE A 29 4.59 -6.34 2.46
C ILE A 29 4.12 -6.04 3.89
N ALA A 30 3.58 -4.85 4.08
CA ALA A 30 2.86 -4.44 5.28
C ALA A 30 1.38 -4.22 4.96
N ILE A 31 0.51 -4.79 5.81
CA ILE A 31 -0.95 -4.71 5.66
C ILE A 31 -1.57 -4.36 7.00
N VAL A 32 -2.32 -3.27 7.03
CA VAL A 32 -3.19 -2.91 8.16
C VAL A 32 -4.64 -3.09 7.73
N LYS A 33 -5.29 -4.11 8.27
CA LYS A 33 -6.71 -4.38 8.05
C LYS A 33 -7.55 -3.73 9.15
N ILE A 34 -8.52 -2.91 8.77
CA ILE A 34 -9.48 -2.27 9.67
C ILE A 34 -10.88 -2.79 9.34
N ALA A 35 -11.54 -3.40 10.31
CA ALA A 35 -12.91 -3.91 10.18
C ALA A 35 -13.97 -2.83 10.47
N PRO A 36 -15.25 -3.03 10.07
CA PRO A 36 -16.34 -2.09 10.32
C PRO A 36 -16.57 -1.72 11.79
N ASP A 37 -16.29 -2.63 12.72
CA ASP A 37 -16.36 -2.39 14.16
C ASP A 37 -15.17 -1.58 14.72
N GLY A 38 -14.18 -1.31 13.87
CA GLY A 38 -12.92 -0.64 14.21
C GLY A 38 -11.80 -1.57 14.66
N THR A 39 -12.02 -2.89 14.65
CA THR A 39 -10.97 -3.87 14.97
C THR A 39 -9.82 -3.77 13.96
N LYS A 40 -8.60 -3.69 14.48
CA LYS A 40 -7.36 -3.59 13.69
C LYS A 40 -6.58 -4.90 13.74
N GLN A 41 -6.18 -5.38 12.57
CA GLN A 41 -5.23 -6.48 12.41
C GLN A 41 -4.05 -6.02 11.55
N VAL A 42 -2.85 -6.49 11.88
CA VAL A 42 -1.62 -6.11 11.18
C VAL A 42 -0.91 -7.36 10.71
N LYS A 43 -0.41 -7.33 9.48
CA LYS A 43 0.49 -8.34 8.92
C LYS A 43 1.68 -7.63 8.30
N ARG A 44 2.88 -8.08 8.62
CA ARG A 44 4.12 -7.61 7.99
C ARG A 44 4.99 -8.81 7.69
N LYS A 45 5.56 -8.88 6.49
CA LYS A 45 6.48 -9.94 6.08
C LYS A 45 7.58 -9.38 5.21
N LEU A 46 8.82 -9.75 5.53
CA LEU A 46 9.90 -9.75 4.56
C LEU A 46 9.66 -10.88 3.56
N ILE A 47 10.02 -10.63 2.32
CA ILE A 47 9.82 -11.53 1.18
C ILE A 47 11.15 -11.68 0.46
N ASN A 48 11.54 -12.92 0.15
CA ASN A 48 12.67 -13.16 -0.73
C ASN A 48 12.22 -12.92 -2.19
N PRO A 49 12.75 -11.89 -2.88
CA PRO A 49 12.34 -11.55 -4.25
C PRO A 49 12.89 -12.53 -5.29
N LEU A 50 13.75 -13.48 -4.89
CA LEU A 50 14.46 -14.43 -5.76
C LEU A 50 15.35 -13.75 -6.81
N MET A 51 15.81 -12.55 -6.50
CA MET A 51 16.75 -11.75 -7.28
C MET A 51 17.52 -10.79 -6.36
N PRO A 52 18.71 -10.30 -6.75
CA PRO A 52 19.42 -9.30 -5.95
C PRO A 52 18.61 -8.02 -5.78
N ILE A 53 18.63 -7.45 -4.57
CA ILE A 53 18.05 -6.12 -4.31
C ILE A 53 19.03 -5.05 -4.80
N PRO A 54 18.64 -4.17 -5.75
CA PRO A 54 19.50 -3.07 -6.19
C PRO A 54 19.91 -2.17 -5.02
N ALA A 55 21.17 -1.74 -5.00
CA ALA A 55 21.71 -0.91 -3.92
C ALA A 55 20.89 0.37 -3.67
N GLY A 56 20.41 1.02 -4.74
CA GLY A 56 19.55 2.20 -4.62
C GLY A 56 18.21 1.92 -3.92
N SER A 57 17.63 0.73 -4.09
CA SER A 57 16.41 0.32 -3.39
C SER A 57 16.72 0.07 -1.92
N THR A 58 17.83 -0.62 -1.63
CA THR A 58 18.34 -0.79 -0.26
C THR A 58 18.60 0.55 0.44
N GLU A 59 19.12 1.56 -0.26
CA GLU A 59 19.32 2.91 0.30
C GLU A 59 18.00 3.60 0.67
N VAL A 60 16.91 3.30 -0.04
CA VAL A 60 15.58 3.88 0.21
C VAL A 60 14.91 3.21 1.41
N HIS A 61 14.80 1.89 1.42
CA HIS A 61 13.99 1.16 2.42
C HIS A 61 14.82 0.41 3.47
N GLY A 62 16.14 0.30 3.30
CA GLY A 62 17.06 -0.30 4.28
C GLY A 62 17.03 -1.83 4.37
N ILE A 63 16.43 -2.53 3.40
CA ILE A 63 16.31 -3.99 3.41
C ILE A 63 17.40 -4.56 2.50
N THR A 64 18.25 -5.42 3.04
CA THR A 64 19.37 -6.04 2.30
C THR A 64 19.04 -7.47 1.86
N ASP A 65 19.81 -8.00 0.89
CA ASP A 65 19.73 -9.39 0.47
C ASP A 65 19.89 -10.36 1.67
N GLU A 66 20.78 -10.05 2.62
CA GLU A 66 20.99 -10.85 3.83
C GLU A 66 19.75 -10.92 4.72
N MET A 67 18.94 -9.86 4.78
CA MET A 67 17.71 -9.82 5.59
C MET A 67 16.62 -10.71 5.00
N VAL A 68 16.59 -10.87 3.67
CA VAL A 68 15.54 -11.62 2.97
C VAL A 68 15.97 -13.01 2.52
N LYS A 69 17.25 -13.39 2.68
CA LYS A 69 17.79 -14.68 2.18
C LYS A 69 16.98 -15.90 2.63
N ASP A 70 16.55 -15.92 3.90
CA ASP A 70 15.78 -17.02 4.51
C ASP A 70 14.27 -16.69 4.60
N ALA A 71 13.86 -15.53 4.10
CA ALA A 71 12.45 -15.15 4.04
C ALA A 71 11.71 -15.99 2.98
N PRO A 72 10.39 -16.21 3.14
CA PRO A 72 9.62 -16.90 2.11
C PRO A 72 9.53 -16.04 0.85
N SER A 73 9.51 -16.68 -0.32
CA SER A 73 9.12 -16.04 -1.57
C SER A 73 7.65 -15.63 -1.56
N PHE A 74 7.27 -14.68 -2.41
CA PHE A 74 5.87 -14.24 -2.51
C PHE A 74 4.93 -15.42 -2.79
N LYS A 75 5.32 -16.34 -3.69
CA LYS A 75 4.54 -17.55 -4.00
C LYS A 75 4.22 -18.40 -2.77
N GLN A 76 5.13 -18.50 -1.81
CA GLN A 76 4.92 -19.28 -0.59
C GLN A 76 3.91 -18.62 0.37
N VAL A 77 3.79 -17.29 0.35
CA VAL A 77 2.87 -16.53 1.23
C VAL A 77 1.62 -16.04 0.53
N ALA A 78 1.52 -16.19 -0.79
CA ALA A 78 0.46 -15.58 -1.60
C ALA A 78 -0.94 -16.03 -1.13
N ASN A 79 -1.17 -17.31 -0.87
CA ASN A 79 -2.46 -17.78 -0.33
C ASN A 79 -2.80 -17.16 1.03
N GLU A 80 -1.82 -17.05 1.93
CA GLU A 80 -1.99 -16.41 3.24
C GLU A 80 -2.36 -14.93 3.11
N ILE A 81 -1.68 -14.21 2.21
CA ILE A 81 -1.95 -12.80 1.94
C ILE A 81 -3.35 -12.64 1.34
N LYS A 82 -3.70 -13.46 0.33
CA LYS A 82 -5.02 -13.44 -0.32
C LYS A 82 -6.15 -13.63 0.68
N GLN A 83 -6.03 -14.62 1.57
CA GLN A 83 -6.99 -14.86 2.65
C GLN A 83 -7.07 -13.67 3.62
N PHE A 84 -5.92 -13.08 3.98
CA PHE A 84 -5.91 -11.95 4.90
C PHE A 84 -6.66 -10.73 4.36
N ILE A 85 -6.51 -10.43 3.06
CA ILE A 85 -7.17 -9.30 2.38
C ILE A 85 -8.49 -9.69 1.71
N GLU A 86 -9.00 -10.89 1.95
CA GLU A 86 -10.28 -11.32 1.40
C GLU A 86 -11.42 -10.40 1.87
N ASN A 87 -12.36 -10.12 0.96
CA ASN A 87 -13.51 -9.23 1.17
C ASN A 87 -13.17 -7.81 1.67
N CYS A 88 -11.93 -7.37 1.49
CA CYS A 88 -11.50 -6.03 1.86
C CYS A 88 -11.62 -5.05 0.68
N ASP A 89 -11.98 -3.81 0.97
CA ASP A 89 -11.51 -2.68 0.16
C ASP A 89 -10.00 -2.54 0.27
N MET A 90 -9.40 -1.87 -0.69
CA MET A 90 -7.96 -1.63 -0.70
C MET A 90 -7.68 -0.16 -0.43
N GLY A 91 -6.66 0.10 0.37
CA GLY A 91 -6.18 1.45 0.60
C GLY A 91 -4.66 1.51 0.71
N GLY A 92 -4.14 2.73 0.69
CA GLY A 92 -2.71 3.01 0.81
C GLY A 92 -2.40 4.40 0.30
N TYR A 93 -1.13 4.81 0.35
CA TYR A 93 -0.71 6.13 -0.10
C TYR A 93 -0.10 6.04 -1.51
N ASN A 94 -0.71 6.68 -2.52
CA ASN A 94 -0.33 6.48 -3.94
C ASN A 94 -0.45 5.00 -4.41
N SER A 95 -1.17 4.18 -3.66
CA SER A 95 -1.26 2.73 -3.84
C SER A 95 -1.96 2.31 -5.11
N ASN A 96 -2.90 3.11 -5.63
CA ASN A 96 -3.62 2.78 -6.85
C ASN A 96 -2.70 2.77 -8.07
N ARG A 97 -1.59 3.50 -8.02
CA ARG A 97 -0.61 3.61 -9.10
C ARG A 97 0.55 2.62 -8.96
N PHE A 98 0.80 2.13 -7.75
CA PHE A 98 2.00 1.35 -7.45
C PHE A 98 1.70 0.04 -6.71
N ASP A 99 1.32 0.12 -5.43
CA ASP A 99 1.19 -1.07 -4.58
C ASP A 99 0.16 -2.07 -5.11
N VAL A 100 -1.01 -1.59 -5.54
CA VAL A 100 -2.08 -2.46 -6.05
C VAL A 100 -1.66 -3.17 -7.34
N PRO A 101 -1.16 -2.46 -8.38
CA PRO A 101 -0.59 -3.12 -9.56
C PRO A 101 0.54 -4.11 -9.26
N MET A 102 1.49 -3.74 -8.39
CA MET A 102 2.62 -4.60 -8.01
C MET A 102 2.13 -5.88 -7.33
N LEU A 103 1.17 -5.77 -6.42
CA LEU A 103 0.57 -6.92 -5.75
C LEU A 103 -0.18 -7.86 -6.71
N ILE A 104 -0.94 -7.29 -7.66
CA ILE A 104 -1.64 -8.08 -8.70
C ILE A 104 -0.63 -8.88 -9.53
N GLU A 105 0.47 -8.24 -9.94
CA GLU A 105 1.50 -8.89 -10.75
C GLU A 105 2.20 -10.03 -9.99
N GLU A 106 2.47 -9.86 -8.70
CA GLU A 106 3.05 -10.92 -7.86
C GLU A 106 2.09 -12.11 -7.65
N PHE A 107 0.79 -11.85 -7.53
CA PHE A 107 -0.23 -12.89 -7.54
C PHE A 107 -0.26 -13.65 -8.88
N LEU A 108 -0.20 -12.92 -9.99
CA LEU A 108 -0.15 -13.51 -11.34
C LEU A 108 1.08 -14.41 -11.50
N ARG A 109 2.28 -13.96 -11.11
CA ARG A 109 3.52 -14.76 -11.12
C ARG A 109 3.43 -16.01 -10.25
N SER A 110 2.65 -15.94 -9.19
CA SER A 110 2.42 -17.08 -8.29
C SER A 110 1.39 -18.08 -8.81
N GLY A 111 0.71 -17.77 -9.93
CA GLY A 111 -0.37 -18.57 -10.47
C GLY A 111 -1.66 -18.51 -9.65
N ILE A 112 -1.83 -17.45 -8.84
CA ILE A 112 -3.01 -17.25 -8.02
C ILE A 112 -3.82 -16.10 -8.59
N GLU A 113 -5.07 -16.37 -8.94
CA GLU A 113 -5.98 -15.33 -9.38
C GLU A 113 -6.30 -14.37 -8.23
N PHE A 114 -6.02 -13.09 -8.45
CA PHE A 114 -6.36 -12.00 -7.54
C PHE A 114 -6.94 -10.86 -8.36
N SER A 115 -8.21 -10.53 -8.11
CA SER A 115 -8.90 -9.41 -8.74
C SER A 115 -9.30 -8.36 -7.69
N VAL A 116 -9.26 -7.12 -8.13
CA VAL A 116 -9.76 -5.95 -7.40
C VAL A 116 -11.17 -5.55 -7.82
N ASP A 117 -11.80 -6.30 -8.72
CA ASP A 117 -13.17 -6.06 -9.15
C ASP A 117 -14.14 -6.10 -7.96
N GLY A 118 -15.05 -5.13 -7.91
CA GLY A 118 -15.98 -4.95 -6.78
C GLY A 118 -15.33 -4.40 -5.49
N ARG A 119 -14.02 -4.15 -5.48
CA ARG A 119 -13.31 -3.46 -4.39
C ARG A 119 -13.22 -1.97 -4.68
N LYS A 120 -13.40 -1.15 -3.65
CA LYS A 120 -13.07 0.27 -3.70
C LYS A 120 -11.56 0.41 -3.46
N LEU A 121 -10.94 1.28 -4.24
CA LEU A 121 -9.53 1.62 -4.12
C LEU A 121 -9.42 3.02 -3.50
N VAL A 122 -9.07 3.08 -2.22
CA VAL A 122 -8.99 4.29 -1.41
C VAL A 122 -7.54 4.77 -1.33
N ASP A 123 -7.18 5.67 -2.24
CA ASP A 123 -5.86 6.28 -2.25
C ASP A 123 -5.83 7.50 -1.32
N VAL A 124 -5.06 7.39 -0.23
CA VAL A 124 -4.94 8.43 0.79
C VAL A 124 -4.31 9.70 0.22
N GLN A 125 -3.37 9.60 -0.72
CA GLN A 125 -2.79 10.77 -1.39
C GLN A 125 -3.88 11.51 -2.19
N LYS A 126 -4.74 10.77 -2.89
CA LYS A 126 -5.86 11.37 -3.62
C LYS A 126 -6.85 12.03 -2.66
N VAL A 127 -7.20 11.37 -1.55
CA VAL A 127 -8.07 11.95 -0.53
C VAL A 127 -7.48 13.25 0.01
N PHE A 128 -6.19 13.25 0.35
CA PHE A 128 -5.48 14.45 0.80
C PHE A 128 -5.56 15.59 -0.22
N HIS A 129 -5.24 15.32 -1.49
CA HIS A 129 -5.33 16.33 -2.56
C HIS A 129 -6.76 16.84 -2.83
N MET A 130 -7.79 16.04 -2.55
CA MET A 130 -9.19 16.48 -2.68
C MET A 130 -9.63 17.34 -1.48
N MET A 131 -9.13 17.03 -0.28
CA MET A 131 -9.46 17.74 0.95
C MET A 131 -8.69 19.06 1.08
N GLU A 132 -7.44 19.10 0.62
CA GLU A 132 -6.65 20.31 0.51
C GLU A 132 -6.82 20.93 -0.89
N GLN A 133 -7.76 21.86 -1.01
CA GLN A 133 -7.92 22.61 -2.26
C GLN A 133 -6.63 23.37 -2.60
N ARG A 134 -5.96 22.93 -3.68
CA ARG A 134 -4.77 23.61 -4.24
C ARG A 134 -5.16 24.75 -5.20
N THR A 135 -6.09 25.60 -4.76
CA THR A 135 -6.51 26.78 -5.52
C THR A 135 -5.95 28.04 -4.87
N LEU A 136 -5.73 29.09 -5.66
CA LEU A 136 -5.29 30.38 -5.12
C LEU A 136 -6.26 30.92 -4.06
N SER A 137 -7.58 30.73 -4.27
CA SER A 137 -8.61 31.11 -3.30
C SER A 137 -8.50 30.34 -1.99
N ALA A 138 -8.23 29.05 -2.02
CA ALA A 138 -8.05 28.25 -0.81
C ALA A 138 -6.74 28.60 -0.08
N ALA A 139 -5.66 28.89 -0.82
CA ALA A 139 -4.42 29.39 -0.23
C ALA A 139 -4.62 30.77 0.43
N TYR A 140 -5.27 31.71 -0.26
CA TYR A 140 -5.64 33.01 0.32
C TYR A 140 -6.46 32.83 1.59
N LYS A 141 -7.51 32.00 1.55
CA LYS A 141 -8.34 31.71 2.71
C LYS A 141 -7.54 31.13 3.89
N PHE A 142 -6.68 30.15 3.62
CA PHE A 142 -5.88 29.48 4.64
C PHE A 142 -4.87 30.41 5.32
N TYR A 143 -4.17 31.26 4.55
CA TYR A 143 -3.13 32.14 5.08
C TYR A 143 -3.65 33.50 5.57
N CYS A 144 -4.75 34.00 5.02
CA CYS A 144 -5.23 35.37 5.28
C CYS A 144 -6.45 35.44 6.22
N ASP A 145 -7.29 34.40 6.35
CA ASP A 145 -8.48 34.47 7.20
C ASP A 145 -8.19 34.44 8.72
N ASN A 146 -6.92 34.23 9.13
CA ASN A 146 -6.49 34.35 10.53
C ASN A 146 -5.92 35.74 10.90
N VAL A 147 -5.92 36.71 9.98
CA VAL A 147 -5.48 38.08 10.30
C VAL A 147 -6.67 38.84 10.87
N THR A 148 -6.86 38.73 12.18
CA THR A 148 -7.60 39.78 12.91
C THR A 148 -6.76 41.04 12.83
N LEU A 149 -7.07 41.92 11.87
CA LEU A 149 -6.52 43.27 11.86
C LEU A 149 -7.05 43.97 13.12
N LYS A 150 -6.14 44.24 14.07
CA LYS A 150 -6.34 45.23 15.12
C LYS A 150 -6.25 46.63 14.53
#